data_AF-A0A6G0AIN3-F1
#
_entry.id   AF-A0A6G0AIN3-F1
#
_cell.length_a   1.000
_cell.length_b   1.000
_cell.length_c   1.000
_cell.angle_alpha   90.00
_cell.angle_beta   90.00
_cell.angle_gamma   90.00
#
_symmetry.space_group_name_H-M   'P 1'
#
loop_
_entity.id
_entity.type
_entity.pdbx_description
1 polymer ?
#
loop_
_entity_poly.entity_id
_entity_poly.type
_entity_poly.pdbx_seq_one_letter_code
_entity_poly.pdbx_strand_id
1 'polypeptide(L)'
;MSNQTKTEGSILLTKTLAEIAKENIRSAIVFEEFGLDFCCRGNRTLKDACADKDIETEKVVLRLNDLKENGNGHIQADDWSLDFLADYIINNHHQYVRRMVPILSLHADKVAAVHGKNHPETILIADLYLAVREELEMH
;
A
#
# COMPACT_ATOMS: atom_id res chain seq x y z
N MET A 1 11.35 28.37 14.06
CA MET A 1 10.84 27.22 13.28
C MET A 1 10.61 25.97 14.15
N SER A 2 10.36 26.12 15.47
CA SER A 2 10.39 24.99 16.42
C SER A 2 9.02 24.61 17.02
N ASN A 3 7.93 25.27 16.61
CA ASN A 3 6.59 25.07 17.20
C ASN A 3 5.59 24.34 16.28
N GLN A 4 5.84 24.27 14.97
CA GLN A 4 4.97 23.53 14.02
C GLN A 4 5.19 22.02 14.11
N THR A 5 6.45 21.57 14.21
CA THR A 5 6.80 20.14 14.26
C THR A 5 6.32 19.43 15.53
N LYS A 6 6.26 20.11 16.68
CA LYS A 6 5.70 19.54 17.92
C LYS A 6 4.19 19.37 17.87
N THR A 7 3.48 20.25 17.17
CA THR A 7 2.02 20.24 17.10
C THR A 7 1.53 19.18 16.10
N GLU A 8 2.21 19.04 14.96
CA GLU A 8 1.88 18.04 13.95
C GLU A 8 2.17 16.60 14.41
N GLY A 9 3.28 16.38 15.12
CA GLY A 9 3.58 15.09 15.73
C GLY A 9 2.51 14.66 16.74
N SER A 10 1.99 15.62 17.53
CA SER A 10 0.92 15.35 18.50
C SER A 10 -0.41 14.97 17.85
N ILE A 11 -0.70 15.44 16.63
CA ILE A 11 -1.94 15.13 15.90
C ILE A 11 -1.87 13.73 15.27
N LEU A 12 -0.70 13.31 14.77
CA LEU A 12 -0.51 11.99 14.18
C LEU A 12 -0.75 10.86 15.19
N LEU A 13 -0.41 11.07 16.46
CA LEU A 13 -0.56 10.05 17.51
C LEU A 13 -2.01 9.62 17.73
N THR A 14 -2.96 10.55 17.55
CA THR A 14 -4.38 10.32 17.77
C THR A 14 -5.12 9.87 16.52
N LYS A 15 -4.50 10.01 15.34
CA LYS A 15 -5.06 9.54 14.08
C LYS A 15 -4.93 8.02 13.97
N THR A 16 -5.91 7.41 13.34
CA THR A 16 -5.88 6.01 12.99
C THR A 16 -4.89 5.73 11.85
N LEU A 17 -4.35 4.51 11.78
CA LEU A 17 -3.48 4.11 10.67
C LEU A 17 -4.18 4.28 9.32
N ALA A 18 -5.49 4.00 9.26
CA ALA A 18 -6.31 4.19 8.08
C ALA A 18 -6.42 5.67 7.67
N GLU A 19 -6.66 6.58 8.61
CA GLU A 19 -6.71 8.03 8.32
C GLU A 19 -5.37 8.54 7.79
N ILE A 20 -4.25 8.09 8.38
CA ILE A 20 -2.92 8.50 7.93
C ILE A 20 -2.64 7.96 6.51
N ALA A 21 -2.95 6.69 6.22
CA ALA A 21 -2.80 6.10 4.88
C ALA A 21 -3.73 6.74 3.85
N LYS A 22 -4.93 7.15 4.26
CA LYS A 22 -5.88 7.84 3.41
C LYS A 22 -5.37 9.22 2.98
N GLU A 23 -4.78 9.97 3.90
CA GLU A 23 -4.16 11.27 3.63
C GLU A 23 -2.90 11.15 2.78
N ASN A 24 -2.09 10.11 3.01
CA ASN A 24 -0.90 9.83 2.21
C ASN A 24 -0.66 8.32 2.13
N ILE A 25 -1.06 7.70 1.02
CA ILE A 25 -0.94 6.25 0.83
C ILE A 25 0.49 5.74 0.97
N ARG A 26 1.50 6.60 0.77
CA ARG A 26 2.91 6.21 0.96
C ARG A 26 3.25 5.93 2.42
N SER A 27 2.44 6.37 3.38
CA SER A 27 2.60 5.98 4.78
C SER A 27 2.49 4.47 4.99
N ALA A 28 1.85 3.74 4.06
CA ALA A 28 1.83 2.28 4.04
C ALA A 28 3.23 1.68 4.11
N ILE A 29 4.20 2.27 3.40
CA ILE A 29 5.60 1.82 3.40
C ILE A 29 6.20 1.95 4.81
N VAL A 30 5.93 3.06 5.50
CA VAL A 30 6.38 3.27 6.88
C VAL A 30 5.71 2.25 7.79
N PHE A 31 4.42 2.02 7.62
CA PHE A 31 3.71 1.03 8.41
C PHE A 31 4.30 -0.36 8.23
N GLU A 32 4.62 -0.79 7.01
CA GLU A 32 5.31 -2.05 6.72
C GLU A 32 6.70 -2.11 7.36
N GLU A 33 7.52 -1.05 7.25
CA GLU A 33 8.85 -0.95 7.87
C GLU A 33 8.80 -1.20 9.38
N PHE A 34 7.75 -0.73 10.06
CA PHE A 34 7.54 -0.89 11.50
C PHE A 34 6.58 -2.05 11.85
N GLY A 35 6.12 -2.81 10.84
CA GLY A 35 5.16 -3.90 11.02
C GLY A 35 3.77 -3.46 11.51
N LEU A 36 3.36 -2.21 11.31
CA LEU A 36 2.02 -1.72 11.64
C LEU A 36 1.02 -2.14 10.54
N ASP A 37 -0.05 -2.82 10.92
CA ASP A 37 -1.05 -3.33 9.99
C ASP A 37 -2.18 -2.30 9.78
N PHE A 38 -2.05 -1.47 8.75
CA PHE A 38 -3.08 -0.49 8.40
C PHE A 38 -4.21 -1.06 7.53
N CYS A 39 -3.99 -2.23 6.91
CA CYS A 39 -4.95 -2.84 5.99
C CYS A 39 -6.07 -3.56 6.74
N CYS A 40 -5.73 -4.45 7.67
CA CYS A 40 -6.72 -5.20 8.45
C CYS A 40 -7.03 -4.54 9.80
N ARG A 41 -6.10 -3.77 10.37
CA ARG A 41 -6.23 -3.11 11.69
C ARG A 41 -6.11 -1.59 11.61
N GLY A 42 -6.57 -1.03 10.49
CA GLY A 42 -6.47 0.40 10.19
C GLY A 42 -7.20 1.34 11.16
N ASN A 43 -8.22 0.85 11.88
CA ASN A 43 -9.01 1.65 12.83
C ASN A 43 -8.30 1.98 14.15
N ARG A 44 -7.07 1.50 14.34
CA ARG A 44 -6.27 1.75 15.53
C ARG A 44 -5.50 3.04 15.41
N THR A 45 -5.37 3.79 16.51
CA THR A 45 -4.51 4.98 16.53
C THR A 45 -3.05 4.60 16.34
N LEU A 46 -2.24 5.50 15.77
CA LEU A 46 -0.80 5.30 15.63
C LEU A 46 -0.16 4.99 17.00
N LYS A 47 -0.56 5.72 18.04
CA LYS A 47 -0.09 5.50 19.41
C LYS A 47 -0.38 4.09 19.91
N ASP A 48 -1.62 3.62 19.76
CA ASP A 48 -2.00 2.29 20.26
C ASP A 48 -1.33 1.18 19.45
N ALA A 49 -1.22 1.35 18.13
CA ALA A 49 -0.57 0.38 17.27
C ALA A 49 0.94 0.24 17.58
N CYS A 50 1.61 1.36 17.91
CA CYS A 50 3.00 1.34 18.37
C CYS A 50 3.14 0.73 19.77
N ALA A 51 2.25 1.07 20.71
CA ALA A 51 2.29 0.56 22.08
C ALA A 51 2.16 -0.97 22.14
N ASP A 52 1.26 -1.56 21.34
CA ASP A 52 1.08 -3.03 21.26
C ASP A 52 2.32 -3.79 20.82
N LYS A 53 3.20 -3.14 20.07
CA LYS A 53 4.40 -3.75 19.47
C LYS A 53 5.70 -3.27 20.10
N ASP A 54 5.61 -2.52 21.20
CA ASP A 54 6.77 -1.90 21.87
C ASP A 54 7.64 -1.06 20.92
N ILE A 55 6.98 -0.33 20.01
CA ILE A 55 7.62 0.53 19.01
C ILE A 55 7.70 1.96 19.54
N GLU A 56 8.90 2.55 19.50
CA GLU A 56 9.12 3.96 19.82
C GLU A 56 8.39 4.85 18.79
N THR A 57 7.28 5.46 19.23
CA THR A 57 6.35 6.15 18.34
C THR A 57 6.98 7.38 17.67
N GLU A 58 7.93 8.03 18.34
CA GLU A 58 8.70 9.16 17.79
C GLU A 58 9.43 8.78 16.50
N LYS A 59 9.97 7.55 16.40
CA LYS A 59 10.65 7.08 15.18
C LYS A 59 9.69 6.98 14.00
N VAL A 60 8.49 6.47 14.26
CA VAL A 60 7.45 6.34 13.22
C VAL A 60 6.99 7.72 12.74
N VAL A 61 6.76 8.65 13.67
CA VAL A 61 6.36 10.03 13.34
C VAL A 61 7.43 10.74 12.50
N LEU A 62 8.71 10.59 12.86
CA LEU A 62 9.82 11.17 12.07
C LEU A 62 9.82 10.62 10.64
N ARG A 63 9.66 9.30 10.49
CA ARG A 63 9.64 8.64 9.18
C ARG A 63 8.42 9.03 8.34
N LEU A 64 7.25 9.19 8.96
CA LEU A 64 6.04 9.67 8.29
C LEU A 64 6.20 11.11 7.78
N ASN A 65 6.88 11.97 8.53
CA ASN A 65 7.10 13.35 8.12
C ASN A 65 8.09 13.48 6.95
N ASP A 66 9.11 12.62 6.89
CA ASP A 66 10.06 12.54 5.77
C ASP A 66 9.37 12.24 4.42
N LEU A 67 8.27 11.48 4.43
CA LEU A 67 7.49 11.18 3.22
C LEU A 67 6.69 12.36 2.67
N LYS A 68 6.35 13.36 3.49
CA LYS A 68 5.48 14.48 3.07
C LYS A 68 6.17 15.40 2.06
N GLU A 69 7.49 15.43 2.01
CA GLU A 69 8.23 16.38 1.15
C GLU A 69 8.26 16.00 -0.34
N ASN A 70 7.75 14.83 -0.75
CA ASN A 70 8.06 14.25 -2.08
C ASN A 70 6.88 13.78 -2.94
N GLY A 71 5.66 14.33 -2.90
CA GLY A 71 4.56 13.80 -3.72
C GLY A 71 3.43 14.73 -4.14
N ASN A 72 3.32 14.97 -5.46
CA ASN A 72 2.14 15.47 -6.15
C ASN A 72 1.30 14.29 -6.67
N GLY A 73 -0.02 14.33 -6.47
CA GLY A 73 -0.99 13.41 -7.09
C GLY A 73 -1.85 12.64 -6.09
N HIS A 74 -2.56 13.36 -5.22
CA HIS A 74 -3.61 12.76 -4.38
C HIS A 74 -4.96 12.89 -5.08
N ILE A 75 -5.70 11.79 -5.18
CA ILE A 75 -7.11 11.79 -5.62
C ILE A 75 -7.94 11.99 -4.36
N GLN A 76 -8.66 13.11 -4.27
CA GLN A 76 -9.61 13.39 -3.19
C GLN A 76 -10.90 12.57 -3.39
N ALA A 77 -10.80 11.27 -3.18
CA ALA A 77 -11.93 10.34 -3.28
C ALA A 77 -12.95 10.51 -2.15
N ASP A 78 -12.62 11.28 -1.10
CA ASP A 78 -13.45 11.49 0.09
C ASP A 78 -14.76 12.22 -0.21
N ASP A 79 -14.71 13.08 -1.23
CA ASP A 79 -15.86 13.88 -1.65
C ASP A 79 -16.72 13.17 -2.69
N TRP A 80 -16.35 11.93 -3.07
CA TRP A 80 -17.09 11.16 -4.06
C TRP A 80 -18.28 10.45 -3.42
N SER A 81 -19.38 10.34 -4.17
CA SER A 81 -20.45 9.44 -3.79
C SER A 81 -19.96 7.99 -3.82
N LEU A 82 -20.56 7.14 -3.00
CA LEU A 82 -20.22 5.72 -2.96
C LEU A 82 -20.42 5.05 -4.32
N ASP A 83 -21.47 5.42 -5.05
CA ASP A 83 -21.75 4.91 -6.39
C ASP A 83 -20.61 5.25 -7.37
N PHE A 84 -20.19 6.52 -7.38
CA PHE A 84 -19.10 6.96 -8.26
C PHE A 84 -17.76 6.34 -7.85
N LEU A 85 -17.49 6.23 -6.55
CA LEU A 85 -16.28 5.58 -6.05
C LEU A 85 -16.21 4.11 -6.49
N ALA A 86 -17.31 3.37 -6.36
CA ALA A 86 -17.39 1.99 -6.82
C ALA A 86 -17.15 1.89 -8.34
N ASP A 87 -17.84 2.72 -9.14
CA ASP A 87 -17.64 2.78 -10.58
C ASP A 87 -16.21 3.14 -10.96
N TYR A 88 -15.60 4.10 -10.26
CA TYR A 88 -14.23 4.50 -10.49
C TYR A 88 -13.27 3.33 -10.24
N ILE A 89 -13.41 2.62 -9.12
CA ILE A 89 -12.56 1.47 -8.77
C ILE A 89 -12.70 0.36 -9.82
N ILE A 90 -13.92 0.04 -10.23
CA ILE A 90 -14.17 -0.99 -11.25
C ILE A 90 -13.52 -0.60 -12.57
N ASN A 91 -13.75 0.63 -13.04
CA ASN A 91 -13.35 1.05 -14.38
C ASN A 91 -11.85 1.36 -14.50
N ASN A 92 -11.20 1.80 -13.41
CA ASN A 92 -9.78 2.18 -13.45
C ASN A 92 -8.86 1.10 -12.90
N HIS A 93 -9.25 0.38 -11.84
CA HIS A 93 -8.40 -0.62 -11.21
C HIS A 93 -8.76 -2.05 -11.67
N HIS A 94 -10.01 -2.48 -11.53
CA HIS A 94 -10.38 -3.86 -11.85
C HIS A 94 -10.25 -4.14 -13.36
N GLN A 95 -10.73 -3.24 -14.21
CA GLN A 95 -10.56 -3.40 -15.66
C GLN A 95 -9.10 -3.39 -16.10
N TYR A 96 -8.25 -2.56 -15.47
CA TYR A 96 -6.82 -2.56 -15.78
C TYR A 96 -6.19 -3.91 -15.44
N VAL A 97 -6.42 -4.43 -14.23
CA VAL A 97 -5.90 -5.73 -13.79
C VAL A 97 -6.39 -6.84 -14.74
N ARG A 98 -7.69 -6.91 -15.02
CA ARG A 98 -8.27 -7.93 -15.92
C ARG A 98 -7.70 -7.89 -17.35
N ARG A 99 -7.37 -6.71 -17.86
CA ARG A 99 -6.70 -6.58 -19.18
C ARG A 99 -5.23 -7.00 -19.13
N MET A 100 -4.52 -6.68 -18.06
CA MET A 100 -3.07 -6.90 -17.96
C MET A 100 -2.71 -8.33 -17.57
N VAL A 101 -3.51 -8.98 -16.73
CA VAL A 101 -3.29 -10.37 -16.28
C VAL A 101 -2.99 -11.36 -17.41
N PRO A 102 -3.78 -11.48 -18.50
CA PRO A 102 -3.46 -12.43 -19.56
C PRO A 102 -2.15 -12.11 -20.29
N ILE A 103 -1.81 -10.81 -20.43
CA ILE A 103 -0.57 -10.36 -21.07
C ILE A 103 0.64 -10.71 -20.19
N LEU A 104 0.54 -10.43 -18.89
CA LEU A 104 1.58 -10.73 -17.91
C LEU A 104 1.79 -12.24 -17.77
N SER A 105 0.71 -13.04 -17.79
CA SER A 105 0.79 -14.51 -17.79
C SER A 105 1.62 -15.02 -18.97
N LEU A 106 1.31 -14.57 -20.19
CA LEU A 106 2.05 -14.95 -21.39
C LEU A 106 3.54 -14.57 -21.29
N HIS A 107 3.85 -13.41 -20.71
CA HIS A 107 5.23 -12.95 -20.55
C HIS A 107 5.98 -13.74 -19.47
N ALA A 108 5.36 -14.01 -18.32
CA ALA A 108 5.94 -14.82 -17.25
C ALA A 108 6.30 -16.22 -17.78
N ASP A 109 5.35 -16.89 -18.44
CA ASP A 109 5.54 -18.22 -19.02
C ASP A 109 6.64 -18.22 -20.08
N LYS A 110 6.64 -17.23 -20.97
CA LYS A 110 7.65 -17.14 -22.04
C LYS A 110 9.06 -16.93 -21.47
N VAL A 111 9.21 -16.06 -20.47
CA VAL A 111 10.51 -15.80 -19.85
C VAL A 111 11.00 -17.04 -19.12
N ALA A 112 10.15 -17.70 -18.34
CA ALA A 112 10.47 -18.96 -17.67
C ALA A 112 10.87 -20.07 -18.67
N ALA A 113 10.12 -20.21 -19.78
CA ALA A 113 10.39 -21.23 -20.79
C ALA A 113 11.72 -21.01 -21.53
N VAL A 114 12.04 -19.77 -21.88
CA VAL A 114 13.25 -19.45 -22.67
C VAL A 114 14.50 -19.35 -21.79
N HIS A 115 14.37 -18.79 -20.59
CA HIS A 115 15.51 -18.45 -19.73
C HIS A 115 15.65 -19.35 -18.51
N GLY A 116 14.63 -20.11 -18.14
CA GLY A 116 14.58 -20.90 -16.88
C GLY A 116 15.71 -21.88 -16.68
N LYS A 117 16.32 -22.40 -17.75
CA LYS A 117 17.50 -23.27 -17.66
C LYS A 117 18.72 -22.56 -17.05
N ASN A 118 18.95 -21.31 -17.44
CA ASN A 118 20.08 -20.51 -16.96
C ASN A 118 19.68 -19.60 -15.79
N HIS A 119 18.39 -19.33 -15.64
CA HIS A 119 17.79 -18.41 -14.68
C HIS A 119 16.60 -19.08 -13.97
N PRO A 120 16.83 -20.07 -13.09
CA PRO A 120 15.76 -20.81 -12.42
C PRO A 120 14.83 -19.91 -11.58
N GLU A 121 15.29 -18.72 -11.15
CA GLU A 121 14.47 -17.71 -10.49
C GLU A 121 13.27 -17.27 -11.35
N THR A 122 13.37 -17.33 -12.69
CA THR A 122 12.28 -16.97 -13.59
C THR A 122 11.13 -17.98 -13.56
N ILE A 123 11.41 -19.25 -13.26
CA ILE A 123 10.39 -20.28 -13.05
C ILE A 123 9.64 -19.99 -11.76
N LEU A 124 10.38 -19.71 -10.67
CA LEU A 124 9.78 -19.36 -9.39
C LEU A 124 8.90 -18.09 -9.49
N ILE A 125 9.35 -17.08 -10.23
CA ILE A 125 8.55 -15.86 -10.47
C ILE A 125 7.24 -16.20 -11.20
N ALA A 126 7.28 -17.07 -12.22
CA ALA A 126 6.08 -17.49 -12.93
C ALA A 126 5.10 -18.24 -12.02
N ASP A 127 5.62 -19.14 -11.16
CA ASP A 127 4.80 -19.88 -10.18
C ASP A 127 4.17 -18.95 -9.14
N LEU A 128 4.93 -18.00 -8.60
CA LEU A 128 4.41 -17.02 -7.64
C LEU A 128 3.39 -16.08 -8.29
N TYR A 129 3.64 -15.67 -9.53
CA TYR A 129 2.71 -14.87 -10.30
C TYR A 129 1.38 -15.61 -10.54
N LEU A 130 1.43 -16.91 -10.82
CA LEU A 130 0.23 -17.75 -10.99
C LEU A 130 -0.65 -17.72 -9.74
N ALA A 131 -0.07 -17.87 -8.56
CA ALA A 131 -0.82 -17.81 -7.30
C ALA A 131 -1.52 -16.44 -7.11
N VAL A 132 -0.81 -15.34 -7.35
CA VAL A 132 -1.39 -13.98 -7.27
C VAL A 132 -2.50 -13.79 -8.30
N ARG A 133 -2.32 -14.32 -9.52
CA ARG A 133 -3.35 -14.24 -10.56
C ARG A 133 -4.63 -14.92 -10.12
N GLU A 134 -4.54 -16.15 -9.62
CA GLU A 134 -5.71 -16.93 -9.21
C GLU A 134 -6.48 -16.22 -8.09
N GLU A 135 -5.79 -15.62 -7.12
CA GLU A 135 -6.40 -14.80 -6.08
C GLU A 135 -7.12 -13.57 -6.65
N LEU A 136 -6.50 -12.87 -7.59
CA LEU A 136 -7.08 -11.66 -8.21
C LEU A 136 -8.27 -11.96 -9.14
N GLU A 137 -8.30 -13.13 -9.79
CA GLU A 137 -9.40 -13.52 -10.69
C GLU A 137 -10.65 -13.98 -9.94
N MET A 138 -10.51 -14.48 -8.71
CA MET A 138 -11.64 -14.85 -7.84
C MET A 138 -12.39 -13.64 -7.25
N HIS A 139 -11.85 -12.42 -7.42
CA HIS A 139 -12.34 -11.16 -6.83
C HIS A 139 -13.14 -10.29 -7.83
#